data_AF-A0AB32TM48-F1
#
_entry.id   AF-A0AB32TM48-F1
#
_cell.length_a   1.000
_cell.length_b   1.000
_cell.length_c   1.000
_cell.angle_alpha   90.00
_cell.angle_beta   90.00
_cell.angle_gamma   90.00
#
_symmetry.space_group_name_H-M   'P 1'
#
loop_
_entity.id
_entity.type
_entity.pdbx_description
1 polymer ?
#
loop_
_entity_poly.entity_id
_entity_poly.type
_entity_poly.pdbx_seq_one_letter_code
_entity_poly.pdbx_strand_id
1 'polypeptide(L)'
;MKASIAVLLLLGLFGLNTSIRTHFFVTEQMTWKDAQTYCRKYHSDLSTVTKEEAQLLSSNTDATYSFSWIGLHESAIGWIWSGGQMEEVDNWDTDQPDDSAQHCVSLKQSTSKLHDTFCSDMLSFYCMDAVETILVSQNKAWDEALDYCRQNYSDMVSLSSEMIEAEVINVIGKSQTDFVWTGLRFMAGHWFWVSGEDLQYKAWSVEGEPKCPAGNLRCGALNRNKKVWKAIDCEKRLNFLCIRKA
;
A
#
# COMPACT_ATOMS: atom_id res chain seq x y z
N MET A 1 -15.30 -37.82 -35.00
CA MET A 1 -14.36 -36.74 -34.66
C MET A 1 -14.97 -35.94 -33.52
N LYS A 2 -14.46 -36.05 -32.29
CA LYS A 2 -14.96 -35.27 -31.14
C LYS A 2 -13.84 -34.34 -30.71
N ALA A 3 -13.89 -33.10 -31.16
CA ALA A 3 -13.00 -32.05 -30.69
C ALA A 3 -13.46 -31.65 -29.29
N SER A 4 -12.73 -32.06 -28.25
CA SER A 4 -12.92 -31.50 -26.91
C SER A 4 -12.32 -30.10 -26.91
N ILE A 5 -13.17 -29.11 -26.67
CA ILE A 5 -12.80 -27.72 -26.44
C ILE A 5 -12.06 -27.70 -25.11
N ALA A 6 -10.73 -27.64 -25.14
CA ALA A 6 -9.94 -27.27 -23.98
C ALA A 6 -10.25 -25.81 -23.67
N VAL A 7 -11.14 -25.57 -22.70
CA VAL A 7 -11.34 -24.25 -22.13
C VAL A 7 -10.09 -23.94 -21.32
N LEU A 8 -9.09 -23.36 -21.98
CA LEU A 8 -7.99 -22.67 -21.31
C LEU A 8 -8.60 -21.43 -20.65
N LEU A 9 -9.07 -21.61 -19.41
CA LEU A 9 -9.14 -20.51 -18.47
C LEU A 9 -7.69 -20.08 -18.23
N LEU A 10 -7.20 -19.22 -19.11
CA LEU A 10 -6.27 -18.18 -18.70
C LEU A 10 -7.07 -17.38 -17.67
N LEU A 11 -7.08 -17.85 -16.41
CA LEU A 11 -7.18 -16.97 -15.25
C LEU A 11 -6.04 -16.01 -15.48
N GLY A 12 -6.35 -14.95 -16.21
CA GLY A 12 -5.43 -13.91 -16.59
C GLY A 12 -4.79 -13.51 -15.31
N LEU A 13 -3.46 -13.65 -15.27
CA LEU A 13 -2.56 -12.94 -14.38
C LEU A 13 -3.36 -12.33 -13.24
N PHE A 14 -3.59 -13.10 -12.17
CA PHE A 14 -3.84 -12.50 -10.88
C PHE A 14 -2.57 -11.70 -10.60
N GLY A 15 -2.46 -10.53 -11.24
CA GLY A 15 -1.77 -9.41 -10.64
C GLY A 15 -2.55 -9.26 -9.37
N LEU A 16 -2.04 -9.89 -8.31
CA LEU A 16 -2.38 -9.53 -6.96
C LEU A 16 -2.31 -8.00 -7.01
N ASN A 17 -3.46 -7.33 -6.91
CA ASN A 17 -3.50 -5.91 -6.62
C ASN A 17 -2.93 -5.81 -5.21
N THR A 18 -1.62 -5.93 -5.10
CA THR A 18 -0.86 -5.77 -3.88
C THR A 18 -0.80 -4.28 -3.67
N SER A 19 -1.92 -3.73 -3.18
CA SER A 19 -1.88 -2.40 -2.62
C SER A 19 -0.88 -2.41 -1.48
N ILE A 20 0.00 -1.43 -1.48
CA ILE A 20 0.93 -1.23 -0.39
C ILE A 20 0.15 -0.75 0.82
N ARG A 21 0.46 -1.35 1.95
CA ARG A 21 -0.27 -1.12 3.19
C ARG A 21 0.66 -0.58 4.25
N THR A 22 0.22 0.49 4.90
CA THR A 22 0.83 0.99 6.14
C THR A 22 -0.16 0.76 7.26
N HIS A 23 0.30 0.15 8.35
CA HIS A 23 -0.54 -0.18 9.49
C HIS A 23 -0.37 0.83 10.63
N PHE A 24 -1.47 1.14 11.29
CA PHE A 24 -1.54 2.11 12.38
C PHE A 24 -2.23 1.46 13.57
N PHE A 25 -1.56 1.41 14.72
CA PHE A 25 -2.16 0.93 15.95
C PHE A 25 -2.98 2.04 16.61
N VAL A 26 -4.22 1.73 16.93
CA VAL A 26 -5.16 2.62 17.62
C VAL A 26 -5.40 2.03 19.01
N THR A 27 -4.99 2.78 20.04
CA THR A 27 -5.02 2.33 21.44
C THR A 27 -6.43 2.28 22.01
N GLU A 28 -7.35 3.11 21.51
CA GLU A 28 -8.74 3.17 21.92
C GLU A 28 -9.43 1.81 21.74
N GLN A 29 -10.21 1.40 22.74
CA GLN A 29 -10.95 0.14 22.67
C GLN A 29 -12.33 0.34 22.08
N MET A 30 -12.67 -0.48 21.10
CA MET A 30 -13.96 -0.42 20.41
C MET A 30 -14.44 -1.84 20.06
N THR A 31 -15.75 -1.97 19.82
CA THR A 31 -16.28 -3.16 19.14
C THR A 31 -15.67 -3.27 17.75
N TRP A 32 -15.65 -4.47 17.16
CA TRP A 32 -15.08 -4.64 15.81
C TRP A 32 -15.74 -3.70 14.79
N LYS A 33 -17.06 -3.50 14.91
CA LYS A 33 -17.81 -2.65 13.99
C LYS A 33 -17.45 -1.18 14.13
N ASP A 34 -17.33 -0.68 15.36
CA ASP A 34 -16.95 0.71 15.62
C ASP A 34 -15.49 0.97 15.24
N ALA A 35 -14.60 0.01 15.49
CA ALA A 35 -13.20 0.04 15.03
C ALA A 35 -13.12 0.14 13.50
N GLN A 36 -13.92 -0.64 12.77
CA GLN A 36 -14.03 -0.54 11.32
C GLN A 36 -14.50 0.85 10.88
N THR A 37 -15.55 1.39 11.52
CA THR A 37 -16.05 2.74 11.21
C THR A 37 -14.99 3.81 11.48
N TYR A 38 -14.22 3.67 12.56
CA TYR A 38 -13.09 4.56 12.85
C TYR A 38 -12.04 4.47 11.75
N CYS A 39 -11.58 3.27 11.39
CA CYS A 39 -10.55 3.11 10.38
C CYS A 39 -11.00 3.65 9.02
N ARG A 40 -12.23 3.38 8.58
CA ARG A 40 -12.75 3.93 7.31
C ARG A 40 -12.94 5.45 7.31
N LYS A 41 -12.96 6.08 8.49
CA LYS A 41 -13.07 7.53 8.63
C LYS A 41 -11.71 8.22 8.54
N TYR A 42 -10.65 7.59 9.07
CA TYR A 42 -9.33 8.21 9.21
C TYR A 42 -8.22 7.54 8.36
N HIS A 43 -8.50 6.35 7.83
CA HIS A 43 -7.62 5.47 7.06
C HIS A 43 -8.40 4.77 5.92
N SER A 44 -7.85 3.74 5.28
CA SER A 44 -8.59 2.91 4.31
C SER A 44 -9.58 1.97 5.00
N ASP A 45 -9.11 1.09 5.90
CA ASP A 45 -9.96 0.13 6.63
C ASP A 45 -9.22 -0.45 7.85
N LEU A 46 -9.84 -1.36 8.59
CA LEU A 46 -9.11 -2.29 9.46
C LEU A 46 -8.10 -3.08 8.65
N SER A 47 -6.98 -3.42 9.29
CA SER A 47 -5.83 -4.02 8.62
C SER A 47 -6.14 -5.39 8.03
N THR A 48 -5.82 -5.54 6.76
CA THR A 48 -5.59 -6.85 6.13
C THR A 48 -4.16 -7.26 6.44
N VAL A 49 -3.96 -8.44 7.05
CA VAL A 49 -2.68 -8.82 7.67
C VAL A 49 -2.21 -10.17 7.14
N THR A 50 -1.06 -10.18 6.44
CA THR A 50 -0.36 -11.42 6.06
C THR A 50 0.35 -12.07 7.26
N LYS A 51 0.91 -13.28 7.08
CA LYS A 51 1.73 -13.94 8.12
C LYS A 51 2.93 -13.09 8.55
N GLU A 52 3.60 -12.47 7.58
CA GLU A 52 4.78 -11.64 7.81
C GLU A 52 4.39 -10.34 8.52
N GLU A 53 3.29 -9.71 8.10
CA GLU A 53 2.74 -8.51 8.75
C GLU A 53 2.29 -8.84 10.18
N ALA A 54 1.67 -9.99 10.44
CA ALA A 54 1.24 -10.40 11.78
C ALA A 54 2.39 -10.44 12.79
N GLN A 55 3.57 -10.91 12.38
CA GLN A 55 4.77 -10.92 13.21
C GLN A 55 5.26 -9.50 13.51
N LEU A 56 5.29 -8.64 12.49
CA LEU A 56 5.72 -7.26 12.62
C LEU A 56 4.77 -6.49 13.57
N LEU A 57 3.46 -6.57 13.35
CA LEU A 57 2.46 -5.90 14.18
C LEU A 57 2.48 -6.40 15.62
N SER A 58 2.76 -7.68 15.83
CA SER A 58 2.85 -8.24 17.19
C SER A 58 4.07 -7.76 17.98
N SER A 59 5.09 -7.20 17.31
CA SER A 59 6.25 -6.59 17.98
C SER A 59 5.97 -5.21 18.57
N ASN A 60 4.81 -4.62 18.27
CA ASN A 60 4.43 -3.30 18.76
C ASN A 60 4.28 -3.29 20.29
N THR A 61 5.13 -2.52 20.97
CA THR A 61 5.14 -2.42 22.43
C THR A 61 4.00 -1.60 23.00
N ASP A 62 3.32 -0.80 22.18
CA ASP A 62 2.17 0.02 22.60
C ASP A 62 0.90 -0.82 22.78
N ALA A 63 0.88 -2.03 22.22
CA ALA A 63 -0.19 -3.00 22.46
C ALA A 63 -0.09 -3.50 23.92
N THR A 64 -0.90 -2.90 24.79
CA THR A 64 -0.99 -3.27 26.21
C THR A 64 -1.78 -4.55 26.45
N TYR A 65 -2.58 -4.98 25.47
CA TYR A 65 -3.47 -6.13 25.53
C TYR A 65 -3.05 -7.20 24.53
N SER A 66 -3.34 -8.46 24.87
CA SER A 66 -2.91 -9.62 24.06
C SER A 66 -3.60 -9.74 22.71
N PHE A 67 -4.69 -9.02 22.46
CA PHE A 67 -5.50 -9.11 21.25
C PHE A 67 -5.79 -7.74 20.68
N SER A 68 -5.76 -7.61 19.35
CA SER A 68 -6.11 -6.38 18.64
C SER A 68 -6.98 -6.68 17.44
N TRP A 69 -8.03 -5.88 17.19
CA TRP A 69 -8.85 -6.09 15.99
C TRP A 69 -8.04 -5.88 14.72
N ILE A 70 -8.34 -6.73 13.74
CA ILE A 70 -7.92 -6.64 12.35
C ILE A 70 -9.15 -6.78 11.45
N GLY A 71 -8.99 -6.59 10.15
CA GLY A 71 -10.10 -6.52 9.20
C GLY A 71 -10.77 -7.85 8.87
N LEU A 72 -10.32 -8.95 9.45
CA LEU A 72 -10.86 -10.28 9.15
C LEU A 72 -12.16 -10.54 9.92
N HIS A 73 -13.20 -10.96 9.20
CA HIS A 73 -14.49 -11.31 9.78
C HIS A 73 -15.17 -12.42 8.99
N GLU A 74 -16.14 -13.08 9.61
CA GLU A 74 -16.93 -14.11 8.95
C GLU A 74 -17.96 -13.47 8.01
N SER A 75 -18.18 -14.14 6.87
CA SER A 75 -19.22 -13.83 5.90
C SER A 75 -19.97 -15.10 5.49
N ALA A 76 -21.03 -14.95 4.69
CA ALA A 76 -21.81 -16.10 4.21
C ALA A 76 -21.01 -17.12 3.37
N ILE A 77 -19.81 -16.76 2.90
CA ILE A 77 -18.94 -17.64 2.09
C ILE A 77 -17.62 -17.99 2.81
N GLY A 78 -17.49 -17.69 4.11
CA GLY A 78 -16.29 -17.91 4.91
C GLY A 78 -15.62 -16.60 5.37
N TRP A 79 -14.39 -16.72 5.86
CA TRP A 79 -13.60 -15.60 6.39
C TRP A 79 -13.09 -14.67 5.28
N ILE A 80 -13.38 -13.38 5.40
CA ILE A 80 -12.99 -12.36 4.41
C ILE A 80 -12.42 -11.12 5.09
N TRP A 81 -11.52 -10.43 4.38
CA TRP A 81 -10.96 -9.15 4.82
C TRP A 81 -11.87 -7.99 4.46
N SER A 82 -12.13 -7.10 5.43
CA SER A 82 -13.03 -5.95 5.27
C SER A 82 -12.57 -4.94 4.22
N GLY A 83 -11.26 -4.83 3.99
CA GLY A 83 -10.66 -3.97 2.98
C GLY A 83 -10.77 -4.51 1.55
N GLY A 84 -11.35 -5.70 1.35
CA GLY A 84 -11.61 -6.29 0.02
C GLY A 84 -10.39 -6.91 -0.66
N GLN A 85 -9.22 -6.93 -0.01
CA GLN A 85 -8.04 -7.61 -0.53
C GLN A 85 -8.25 -9.14 -0.53
N MET A 86 -7.75 -9.81 -1.57
CA MET A 86 -7.81 -11.26 -1.72
C MET A 86 -6.61 -11.94 -1.05
N GLU A 87 -6.32 -11.59 0.20
CA GLU A 87 -5.25 -12.22 0.99
C GLU A 87 -5.72 -13.55 1.57
N GLU A 88 -4.83 -14.55 1.56
CA GLU A 88 -5.10 -15.88 2.12
C GLU A 88 -5.26 -15.82 3.64
N VAL A 89 -6.18 -16.61 4.17
CA VAL A 89 -6.52 -16.66 5.60
C VAL A 89 -6.08 -18.00 6.19
N ASP A 90 -4.81 -18.11 6.55
CA ASP A 90 -4.17 -19.38 6.93
C ASP A 90 -3.20 -19.26 8.13
N ASN A 91 -3.26 -18.15 8.87
CA ASN A 91 -2.41 -17.88 10.04
C ASN A 91 -3.14 -18.06 11.39
N TRP A 92 -4.05 -19.02 11.49
CA TRP A 92 -4.83 -19.29 12.70
C TRP A 92 -3.98 -19.75 13.88
N ASP A 93 -4.33 -19.32 15.10
CA ASP A 93 -3.77 -19.85 16.34
C ASP A 93 -4.15 -21.32 16.54
N THR A 94 -3.46 -21.98 17.47
CA THR A 94 -3.81 -23.35 17.84
C THR A 94 -5.27 -23.42 18.28
N ASP A 95 -6.00 -24.40 17.72
CA ASP A 95 -7.42 -24.61 17.98
C ASP A 95 -8.30 -23.42 17.60
N GLN A 96 -7.98 -22.72 16.50
CA GLN A 96 -8.79 -21.63 15.95
C GLN A 96 -9.11 -21.85 14.46
N PRO A 97 -10.24 -21.34 13.96
CA PRO A 97 -11.36 -20.81 14.73
C PRO A 97 -12.13 -21.92 15.47
N ASP A 98 -12.63 -21.67 16.68
CA ASP A 98 -13.32 -22.69 17.52
C ASP A 98 -14.73 -22.37 17.98
N ASP A 99 -15.23 -21.14 17.82
CA ASP A 99 -16.54 -20.74 18.33
C ASP A 99 -17.45 -20.18 17.23
N SER A 100 -18.54 -20.89 16.97
CA SER A 100 -19.55 -20.49 15.98
C SER A 100 -20.28 -19.16 16.28
N ALA A 101 -20.10 -18.58 17.46
CA ALA A 101 -20.65 -17.27 17.83
C ALA A 101 -19.62 -16.12 17.69
N GLN A 102 -18.36 -16.44 17.39
CA GLN A 102 -17.26 -15.48 17.28
C GLN A 102 -16.98 -15.13 15.82
N HIS A 103 -17.71 -14.15 15.29
CA HIS A 103 -17.69 -13.83 13.86
C HIS A 103 -16.63 -12.80 13.43
N CYS A 104 -15.75 -12.38 14.34
CA CYS A 104 -14.71 -11.38 14.10
C CYS A 104 -13.36 -11.92 14.53
N VAL A 105 -12.26 -11.39 13.98
CA VAL A 105 -10.92 -11.91 14.28
C VAL A 105 -10.04 -10.84 14.90
N SER A 106 -9.33 -11.23 15.95
CA SER A 106 -8.26 -10.46 16.56
C SER A 106 -6.89 -11.08 16.26
N LEU A 107 -5.86 -10.24 16.16
CA LEU A 107 -4.47 -10.66 16.13
C LEU A 107 -3.99 -10.85 17.57
N LYS A 108 -3.57 -12.07 17.91
CA LYS A 108 -2.99 -12.36 19.22
C LYS A 108 -1.51 -12.06 19.23
N GLN A 109 -1.11 -11.06 20.00
CA GLN A 109 0.25 -10.54 20.04
C GLN A 109 1.29 -11.61 20.43
N SER A 110 0.99 -12.43 21.44
CA SER A 110 1.95 -13.42 21.97
C SER A 110 2.31 -14.54 21.00
N THR A 111 1.41 -14.86 20.06
CA THR A 111 1.61 -15.94 19.08
C THR A 111 1.75 -15.42 17.65
N SER A 112 1.45 -14.14 17.41
CA SER A 112 1.39 -13.52 16.08
C SER A 112 0.42 -14.22 15.12
N LYS A 113 -0.71 -14.67 15.66
CA LYS A 113 -1.69 -15.50 14.95
C LYS A 113 -3.13 -14.99 15.11
N LEU A 114 -3.98 -15.43 14.21
CA LEU A 114 -5.40 -15.08 14.11
C LEU A 114 -6.21 -15.87 15.16
N HIS A 115 -7.12 -15.19 15.84
CA HIS A 115 -8.01 -15.76 16.87
C HIS A 115 -9.43 -15.27 16.60
N ASP A 116 -10.42 -16.16 16.46
CA ASP A 116 -11.80 -15.70 16.43
C ASP A 116 -12.17 -15.11 17.79
N THR A 117 -13.05 -14.12 17.79
CA THR A 117 -13.40 -13.34 18.97
C THR A 117 -14.81 -12.77 18.82
N PHE A 118 -15.52 -12.57 19.94
CA PHE A 118 -16.84 -11.94 19.91
C PHE A 118 -16.73 -10.52 19.38
N CYS A 119 -17.44 -10.21 18.29
CA CYS A 119 -17.41 -8.87 17.67
C CYS A 119 -17.77 -7.71 18.63
N SER A 120 -18.47 -8.00 19.73
CA SER A 120 -18.84 -7.06 20.78
C SER A 120 -17.72 -6.76 21.79
N ASP A 121 -16.61 -7.50 21.76
CA ASP A 121 -15.49 -7.28 22.65
C ASP A 121 -14.81 -5.94 22.36
N MET A 122 -14.34 -5.30 23.43
CA MET A 122 -13.73 -3.98 23.38
C MET A 122 -12.21 -4.14 23.30
N LEU A 123 -11.65 -4.05 22.09
CA LEU A 123 -10.22 -4.20 21.85
C LEU A 123 -9.65 -2.97 21.14
N SER A 124 -8.37 -2.70 21.40
CA SER A 124 -7.53 -1.85 20.55
C SER A 124 -7.41 -2.50 19.16
N PHE A 125 -6.99 -1.76 18.14
CA PHE A 125 -7.11 -2.24 16.77
C PHE A 125 -6.09 -1.66 15.81
N TYR A 126 -5.86 -2.36 14.70
CA TYR A 126 -4.98 -1.91 13.64
C TYR A 126 -5.78 -1.37 12.45
N CYS A 127 -5.67 -0.08 12.18
CA CYS A 127 -6.10 0.51 10.91
C CYS A 127 -4.99 0.40 9.87
N MET A 128 -5.36 0.62 8.61
CA MET A 128 -4.45 0.51 7.49
C MET A 128 -4.76 1.55 6.43
N ASP A 129 -3.73 2.17 5.86
CA ASP A 129 -3.82 2.87 4.60
C ASP A 129 -3.36 1.94 3.49
N ALA A 130 -4.22 1.66 2.52
CA ALA A 130 -3.84 0.96 1.29
C ALA A 130 -3.68 1.97 0.16
N VAL A 131 -2.52 1.94 -0.50
CA VAL A 131 -2.25 2.75 -1.69
C VAL A 131 -1.97 1.83 -2.87
N GLU A 132 -2.47 2.23 -4.03
CA GLU A 132 -2.22 1.58 -5.30
C GLU A 132 -1.46 2.53 -6.22
N THR A 133 -0.36 2.04 -6.81
CA THR A 133 0.42 2.80 -7.77
C THR A 133 -0.17 2.67 -9.17
N ILE A 134 -0.44 3.82 -9.81
CA ILE A 134 -1.04 3.89 -11.15
C ILE A 134 -0.06 4.55 -12.12
N LEU A 135 0.35 3.83 -13.15
CA LEU A 135 1.07 4.42 -14.29
C LEU A 135 0.08 5.09 -15.26
N VAL A 136 0.25 6.39 -15.43
CA VAL A 136 -0.49 7.17 -16.42
C VAL A 136 0.34 7.32 -17.68
N SER A 137 -0.11 6.67 -18.75
CA SER A 137 0.50 6.70 -20.08
C SER A 137 0.16 7.97 -20.87
N GLN A 138 0.34 9.14 -20.24
CA GLN A 138 0.23 10.46 -20.89
C GLN A 138 1.54 11.22 -20.73
N ASN A 139 1.95 11.97 -21.75
CA ASN A 139 3.18 12.75 -21.71
C ASN A 139 2.90 14.16 -21.18
N LYS A 140 3.28 14.41 -19.93
CA LYS A 140 3.06 15.69 -19.23
C LYS A 140 4.37 16.24 -18.66
N ALA A 141 4.47 17.56 -18.60
CA ALA A 141 5.47 18.23 -17.76
C ALA A 141 5.19 17.91 -16.29
N TRP A 142 6.16 18.11 -15.40
CA TRP A 142 6.03 17.68 -14.00
C TRP A 142 4.86 18.35 -13.28
N ASP A 143 4.68 19.67 -13.42
CA ASP A 143 3.59 20.39 -12.74
C ASP A 143 2.20 19.96 -13.29
N GLU A 144 2.10 19.71 -14.60
CA GLU A 144 0.87 19.16 -15.22
C GLU A 144 0.56 17.73 -14.75
N ALA A 145 1.59 16.91 -14.52
CA ALA A 145 1.44 15.55 -14.01
C ALA A 145 0.95 15.55 -12.56
N LEU A 146 1.48 16.45 -11.73
CA LEU A 146 1.02 16.68 -10.36
C LEU A 146 -0.46 17.05 -10.32
N ASP A 147 -0.84 18.07 -11.10
CA ASP A 147 -2.22 18.52 -11.18
C ASP A 147 -3.15 17.40 -11.65
N TYR A 148 -2.72 16.61 -12.64
CA TYR A 148 -3.49 15.47 -13.12
C TYR A 148 -3.71 14.43 -12.01
N CYS A 149 -2.65 14.04 -11.28
CA CYS A 149 -2.78 13.06 -10.22
C CYS A 149 -3.70 13.53 -9.09
N ARG A 150 -3.61 14.81 -8.70
CA ARG A 150 -4.48 15.37 -7.64
C ARG A 150 -5.94 15.55 -8.06
N GLN A 151 -6.20 15.73 -9.35
CA GLN A 151 -7.57 15.85 -9.88
C GLN A 151 -8.24 14.48 -10.12
N ASN A 152 -7.47 13.46 -10.51
CA ASN A 152 -8.03 12.18 -10.95
C ASN A 152 -7.77 11.03 -9.96
N TYR A 153 -6.82 11.21 -9.04
CA TYR A 153 -6.41 10.23 -8.03
C TYR A 153 -6.15 10.95 -6.70
N SER A 154 -5.16 10.51 -5.91
CA SER A 154 -4.81 11.13 -4.64
C SER A 154 -3.64 12.12 -4.77
N ASP A 155 -2.48 11.67 -5.26
CA ASP A 155 -1.31 12.52 -5.53
C ASP A 155 -0.33 11.79 -6.48
N MET A 156 0.84 12.36 -6.77
CA MET A 156 1.96 11.63 -7.38
C MET A 156 2.62 10.69 -6.37
N VAL A 157 3.19 9.59 -6.86
CA VAL A 157 3.83 8.59 -6.00
C VAL A 157 5.06 9.15 -5.26
N SER A 158 5.15 8.85 -3.97
CA SER A 158 6.38 8.90 -3.20
C SER A 158 7.07 7.54 -3.21
N LEU A 159 8.33 7.47 -3.61
CA LEU A 159 9.13 6.25 -3.48
C LEU A 159 9.81 6.27 -2.10
N SER A 160 9.03 6.24 -1.02
CA SER A 160 9.50 6.43 0.36
C SER A 160 9.97 5.14 1.05
N SER A 161 9.82 3.99 0.40
CA SER A 161 10.29 2.70 0.92
C SER A 161 10.67 1.73 -0.21
N GLU A 162 11.43 0.70 0.14
CA GLU A 162 11.77 -0.41 -0.77
C GLU A 162 10.52 -1.13 -1.29
N MET A 163 9.48 -1.24 -0.44
CA MET A 163 8.20 -1.86 -0.82
C MET A 163 7.51 -1.07 -1.94
N ILE A 164 7.47 0.26 -1.84
CA ILE A 164 6.90 1.13 -2.89
C ILE A 164 7.72 1.07 -4.17
N GLU A 165 9.04 1.08 -4.06
CA GLU A 165 9.89 0.96 -5.24
C GLU A 165 9.67 -0.39 -5.95
N ALA A 166 9.54 -1.49 -5.22
CA ALA A 166 9.29 -2.82 -5.78
C ALA A 166 7.95 -2.90 -6.55
N GLU A 167 6.86 -2.36 -5.99
CA GLU A 167 5.57 -2.27 -6.69
C GLU A 167 5.70 -1.43 -7.97
N VAL A 168 6.27 -0.24 -7.85
CA VAL A 168 6.47 0.69 -8.96
C VAL A 168 7.31 0.05 -10.08
N ILE A 169 8.36 -0.70 -9.74
CA ILE A 169 9.21 -1.39 -10.71
C ILE A 169 8.40 -2.33 -11.62
N ASN A 170 7.41 -3.04 -11.05
CA ASN A 170 6.54 -3.95 -11.79
C ASN A 170 5.58 -3.20 -12.71
N VAL A 171 5.13 -2.01 -12.30
CA VAL A 171 4.18 -1.20 -13.07
C VAL A 171 4.88 -0.46 -14.22
N ILE A 172 6.05 0.13 -13.99
CA ILE A 172 6.73 1.01 -14.96
C ILE A 172 7.30 0.26 -16.17
N GLY A 173 7.37 -1.07 -16.14
CA GLY A 173 7.76 -1.86 -17.31
C GLY A 173 6.90 -1.58 -18.54
N LYS A 174 5.66 -1.10 -18.34
CA LYS A 174 4.71 -0.72 -19.38
C LYS A 174 4.83 0.75 -19.83
N SER A 175 5.72 1.54 -19.22
CA SER A 175 5.92 2.96 -19.56
C SER A 175 6.54 3.14 -20.94
N GLN A 176 5.98 4.07 -21.70
CA GLN A 176 6.47 4.44 -23.04
C GLN A 176 7.70 5.35 -22.97
N THR A 177 7.93 6.03 -21.85
CA THR A 177 9.07 6.92 -21.65
C THR A 177 10.14 6.27 -20.77
N ASP A 178 11.42 6.54 -21.08
CA ASP A 178 12.57 5.98 -20.34
C ASP A 178 12.66 6.45 -18.88
N PHE A 179 11.97 7.53 -18.58
CA PHE A 179 11.79 8.05 -17.24
C PHE A 179 10.30 8.24 -16.98
N VAL A 180 9.89 8.08 -15.73
CA VAL A 180 8.53 8.37 -15.28
C VAL A 180 8.57 9.40 -14.17
N TRP A 181 7.67 10.39 -14.20
CA TRP A 181 7.59 11.35 -13.11
C TRP A 181 7.11 10.70 -11.82
N THR A 182 7.67 11.22 -10.73
CA THR A 182 7.35 10.88 -9.35
C THR A 182 7.08 12.18 -8.58
N GLY A 183 6.59 12.08 -7.35
CA GLY A 183 6.36 13.20 -6.45
C GLY A 183 7.62 13.97 -6.00
N LEU A 184 8.82 13.57 -6.44
CA LEU A 184 10.08 14.11 -5.94
C LEU A 184 10.34 15.52 -6.50
N ARG A 185 10.47 16.51 -5.62
CA ARG A 185 10.72 17.91 -5.99
C ARG A 185 11.85 18.51 -5.18
N PHE A 186 12.66 19.36 -5.81
CA PHE A 186 13.61 20.23 -5.11
C PHE A 186 13.02 21.63 -4.95
N MET A 187 12.81 22.06 -3.70
CA MET A 187 12.37 23.42 -3.36
C MET A 187 12.98 23.82 -2.01
N ALA A 188 13.13 25.13 -1.77
CA ALA A 188 13.64 25.66 -0.50
C ALA A 188 14.93 24.97 0.02
N GLY A 189 15.84 24.62 -0.90
CA GLY A 189 17.15 24.09 -0.58
C GLY A 189 17.22 22.58 -0.29
N HIS A 190 16.13 21.83 -0.45
CA HIS A 190 16.11 20.38 -0.21
C HIS A 190 15.17 19.63 -1.16
N TRP A 191 15.38 18.31 -1.25
CA TRP A 191 14.47 17.38 -1.92
C TRP A 191 13.40 16.88 -0.95
N PHE A 192 12.18 16.70 -1.42
CA PHE A 192 11.06 16.12 -0.66
C PHE A 192 10.02 15.51 -1.60
N TRP A 193 9.17 14.63 -1.06
CA TRP A 193 7.97 14.12 -1.74
C TRP A 193 6.81 15.09 -1.56
N VAL A 194 6.16 15.51 -2.64
CA VAL A 194 5.04 16.47 -2.54
C VAL A 194 3.77 15.91 -1.92
N SER A 195 3.68 14.59 -1.79
CA SER A 195 2.63 13.86 -1.07
C SER A 195 2.82 13.90 0.46
N GLY A 196 4.00 14.30 0.96
CA GLY A 196 4.28 14.59 2.37
C GLY A 196 5.06 13.51 3.13
N GLU A 197 5.25 12.34 2.55
CA GLU A 197 6.09 11.28 3.10
C GLU A 197 7.56 11.72 3.24
N ASP A 198 8.25 11.16 4.22
CA ASP A 198 9.65 11.46 4.45
C ASP A 198 10.55 10.93 3.31
N LEU A 199 11.73 11.55 3.18
CA LEU A 199 12.76 11.16 2.21
C LEU A 199 13.92 10.43 2.91
N GLN A 200 13.61 9.42 3.73
CA GLN A 200 14.64 8.57 4.36
C GLN A 200 15.19 7.54 3.38
N TYR A 201 14.31 6.82 2.68
CA TYR A 201 14.72 5.94 1.58
C TYR A 201 15.20 6.76 0.39
N LYS A 202 16.29 6.31 -0.25
CA LYS A 202 16.93 7.02 -1.37
C LYS A 202 17.55 6.05 -2.37
N ALA A 203 17.13 6.15 -3.63
CA ALA A 203 17.70 5.36 -4.73
C ALA A 203 18.22 6.25 -5.89
N TRP A 204 19.01 7.27 -5.56
CA TRP A 204 19.62 8.16 -6.56
C TRP A 204 20.56 7.42 -7.52
N SER A 205 20.70 7.93 -8.74
CA SER A 205 21.67 7.41 -9.71
C SER A 205 23.12 7.57 -9.25
N VAL A 206 24.07 7.00 -10.01
CA VAL A 206 25.51 7.04 -9.70
C VAL A 206 26.07 8.47 -9.55
N GLU A 207 25.41 9.45 -10.16
CA GLU A 207 25.73 10.87 -9.99
C GLU A 207 25.37 11.44 -8.59
N GLY A 208 24.62 10.68 -7.80
CA GLY A 208 24.19 11.03 -6.45
C GLY A 208 23.04 12.03 -6.38
N GLU A 209 22.64 12.38 -5.15
CA GLU A 209 21.62 13.39 -4.87
C GLU A 209 22.14 14.80 -5.20
N PRO A 210 21.54 15.53 -6.16
CA PRO A 210 21.97 16.89 -6.48
C PRO A 210 21.68 17.83 -5.31
N LYS A 211 22.71 18.49 -4.77
CA LYS A 211 22.56 19.41 -3.62
C LYS A 211 22.00 20.78 -4.00
N CYS A 212 22.33 21.27 -5.18
CA CYS A 212 21.85 22.55 -5.73
C CYS A 212 21.59 22.43 -7.24
N PRO A 213 20.56 21.68 -7.67
CA PRO A 213 20.24 21.54 -9.09
C PRO A 213 19.88 22.88 -9.73
N ALA A 214 20.23 23.02 -11.02
CA ALA A 214 19.81 24.13 -11.88
C ALA A 214 18.27 24.25 -11.88
N GLY A 215 17.76 25.46 -12.13
CA GLY A 215 16.33 25.77 -11.95
C GLY A 215 15.37 24.81 -12.66
N ASN A 216 15.71 24.37 -13.88
CA ASN A 216 14.91 23.41 -14.64
C ASN A 216 15.08 21.96 -14.17
N LEU A 217 16.20 21.57 -13.55
CA LEU A 217 16.49 20.21 -13.11
C LEU A 217 15.98 19.92 -11.68
N ARG A 218 14.84 20.49 -11.30
CA ARG A 218 14.31 20.40 -9.93
C ARG A 218 13.21 19.36 -9.75
N CYS A 219 13.02 18.50 -10.74
CA CYS A 219 12.00 17.46 -10.76
C CYS A 219 12.65 16.08 -10.80
N GLY A 220 12.23 15.18 -9.90
CA GLY A 220 12.77 13.83 -9.80
C GLY A 220 11.92 12.84 -10.59
N ALA A 221 12.58 12.03 -11.41
CA ALA A 221 11.98 10.95 -12.17
C ALA A 221 12.68 9.63 -11.89
N LEU A 222 11.94 8.53 -11.96
CA LEU A 222 12.48 7.19 -11.88
C LEU A 222 12.91 6.73 -13.28
N ASN A 223 14.15 6.28 -13.43
CA ASN A 223 14.63 5.66 -14.67
C ASN A 223 14.04 4.26 -14.82
N ARG A 224 13.27 4.02 -15.89
CA ARG A 224 12.58 2.75 -16.13
C ARG A 224 13.55 1.56 -16.24
N ASN A 225 14.74 1.77 -16.82
CA ASN A 225 15.69 0.71 -17.11
C ASN A 225 16.66 0.48 -15.94
N LYS A 226 17.20 1.56 -15.37
CA LYS A 226 18.20 1.52 -14.30
C LYS A 226 17.61 1.42 -12.89
N LYS A 227 16.30 1.68 -12.73
CA LYS A 227 15.60 1.68 -11.43
C LYS A 227 16.26 2.60 -10.40
N VAL A 228 16.65 3.79 -10.85
CA VAL A 228 17.26 4.83 -10.00
C VAL A 228 16.65 6.18 -10.31
N TRP A 229 16.67 7.06 -9.32
CA TRP A 229 16.11 8.40 -9.41
C TRP A 229 17.11 9.35 -10.05
N LYS A 230 16.60 10.26 -10.87
CA LYS A 230 17.41 11.32 -11.47
C LYS A 230 16.64 12.63 -11.49
N ALA A 231 17.35 13.71 -11.24
CA ALA A 231 16.87 15.06 -11.50
C ALA A 231 16.80 15.31 -13.02
N ILE A 232 15.63 15.70 -13.51
CA ILE A 232 15.34 15.92 -14.93
C ILE A 232 14.70 17.30 -15.12
N ASP A 233 14.83 17.83 -16.32
CA ASP A 233 14.13 19.03 -16.76
C ASP A 233 12.62 18.89 -16.53
N CYS A 234 12.05 19.72 -15.66
CA CYS A 234 10.64 19.73 -15.29
C CYS A 234 9.69 19.89 -16.49
N GLU A 235 10.14 20.51 -17.57
CA GLU A 235 9.35 20.71 -18.81
C GLU A 235 9.36 19.46 -19.72
N LYS A 236 10.17 18.44 -19.39
CA LYS A 236 10.18 17.20 -20.15
C LYS A 236 8.84 16.49 -20.04
N ARG A 237 8.27 16.13 -21.18
CA ARG A 237 6.98 15.43 -21.23
C ARG A 237 7.18 13.93 -21.08
N LEU A 238 6.83 13.39 -19.91
CA LEU A 238 7.01 11.97 -19.54
C LEU A 238 5.68 11.34 -19.13
N ASN A 239 5.60 10.01 -19.20
CA ASN A 239 4.63 9.26 -18.40
C ASN A 239 4.90 9.50 -16.91
N PHE A 240 3.91 9.25 -16.07
CA PHE A 240 3.99 9.60 -14.66
C PHE A 240 3.20 8.65 -13.79
N LEU A 241 3.55 8.60 -12.51
CA LEU A 241 2.97 7.70 -11.54
C LEU A 241 2.11 8.49 -10.57
N CYS A 242 0.83 8.12 -10.49
CA CYS A 242 -0.09 8.60 -9.47
C CYS A 242 -0.30 7.52 -8.40
N ILE A 243 -0.78 7.93 -7.25
CA ILE A 243 -1.28 7.04 -6.20
C ILE A 243 -2.78 7.22 -6.05
N ARG A 244 -3.46 6.10 -5.80
CA ARG A 244 -4.86 6.06 -5.39
C ARG A 244 -4.93 5.43 -4.02
N LYS A 245 -5.61 6.08 -3.07
CA LYS A 245 -6.05 5.39 -1.85
C LYS A 245 -7.10 4.34 -2.22
N ALA A 246 -6.89 3.10 -1.82
CA ALA A 246 -7.86 2.03 -1.94
C ALA A 246 -8.94 2.16 -0.86
#